data_AF-A0A939RWD7-F1
#
_entry.id   AF-A0A939RWD7-F1
#
_cell.length_a   1.000
_cell.length_b   1.000
_cell.length_c   1.000
_cell.angle_alpha   90.00
_cell.angle_beta   90.00
_cell.angle_gamma   90.00
#
_symmetry.space_group_name_H-M   'P 1'
#
loop_
_entity.id
_entity.type
_entity.pdbx_description
1 polymer ?
#
loop_
_entity_poly.entity_id
_entity_poly.type
_entity_poly.pdbx_seq_one_letter_code
_entity_poly.pdbx_strand_id
1 'polypeptide(L)'
;MPEPAPATPTAHEPQPLDHRFTAPIEKDGSFATYLTVHGSAELLGTGKAVKITGTIDGHEFAATLMPSGHGPHWLPLRAAICKAIGKGRGGEEVEVHLLGRTT
;
A
#
# COMPACT_ATOMS: atom_id res chain seq x y z
N MET A 1 31.08 20.85 14.30
CA MET A 1 29.97 20.22 13.54
C MET A 1 28.83 20.04 14.52
N PRO A 2 27.78 20.89 14.50
CA PRO A 2 26.64 20.70 15.38
C PRO A 2 25.74 19.58 14.86
N GLU A 3 25.51 18.59 15.70
CA GLU A 3 24.48 17.56 15.57
C GLU A 3 23.10 18.24 15.72
N PRO A 4 22.15 18.08 14.77
CA PRO A 4 20.79 18.56 15.01
C PRO A 4 20.03 17.56 15.90
N ALA A 5 19.43 18.10 16.96
CA ALA A 5 18.59 17.42 17.94
C ALA A 5 17.49 16.53 17.33
N PRO A 6 17.01 15.48 18.03
CA PRO A 6 15.85 14.71 17.58
C PRO A 6 14.62 15.61 17.65
N ALA A 7 14.14 16.02 16.48
CA ALA A 7 12.86 16.68 16.33
C ALA A 7 11.75 15.74 16.85
N THR A 8 10.91 16.29 17.71
CA THR A 8 9.60 15.76 18.07
C THR A 8 8.86 15.29 16.81
N PRO A 9 8.24 14.09 16.77
CA PRO A 9 7.42 13.70 15.63
C PRO A 9 6.11 14.51 15.67
N THR A 10 6.15 15.70 15.09
CA THR A 10 4.96 16.42 14.63
C THR A 10 4.26 15.54 13.60
N ALA A 11 2.98 15.24 13.84
CA ALA A 11 2.15 14.51 12.90
C ALA A 11 2.19 15.18 11.51
N HIS A 12 2.47 14.38 10.46
CA HIS A 12 2.34 14.63 9.00
C HIS A 12 3.60 14.43 8.12
N GLU A 13 4.68 13.81 8.60
CA GLU A 13 5.80 13.44 7.71
C GLU A 13 5.56 12.08 6.99
N PRO A 14 5.81 11.99 5.67
CA PRO A 14 5.74 10.74 4.95
C PRO A 14 6.80 9.80 5.51
N GLN A 15 6.36 8.77 6.24
CA GLN A 15 7.28 7.79 6.82
C GLN A 15 7.74 6.85 5.72
N PRO A 16 9.06 6.69 5.49
CA PRO A 16 9.58 5.71 4.56
C PRO A 16 9.22 4.31 5.07
N LEU A 17 8.72 3.48 4.18
CA LEU A 17 8.19 2.16 4.47
C LEU A 17 8.72 1.21 3.40
N ASP A 18 10.00 0.84 3.48
CA ASP A 18 10.66 -0.07 2.52
C ASP A 18 10.21 -1.51 2.81
N HIS A 19 9.01 -1.85 2.35
CA HIS A 19 8.40 -3.15 2.62
C HIS A 19 7.85 -3.78 1.36
N ARG A 20 8.37 -4.95 1.00
CA ARG A 20 8.03 -5.65 -0.23
C ARG A 20 7.33 -6.96 0.10
N PHE A 21 6.17 -7.17 -0.51
CA PHE A 21 5.37 -8.38 -0.34
C PHE A 21 4.70 -8.74 -1.66
N THR A 22 4.38 -10.02 -1.82
CA THR A 22 3.62 -10.50 -2.98
C THR A 22 2.19 -10.78 -2.54
N ALA A 23 1.22 -10.28 -3.29
CA ALA A 23 -0.19 -10.53 -3.03
C ALA A 23 -0.92 -10.87 -4.34
N PRO A 24 -1.89 -11.80 -4.31
CA PRO A 24 -2.71 -12.11 -5.46
C PRO A 24 -3.72 -11.00 -5.71
N ILE A 25 -3.89 -10.61 -6.97
CA ILE A 25 -4.94 -9.72 -7.42
C ILE A 25 -6.30 -10.37 -7.15
N GLU A 26 -7.18 -9.66 -6.45
CA GLU A 26 -8.55 -10.07 -6.20
C GLU A 26 -9.52 -9.22 -7.01
N LYS A 27 -10.58 -9.87 -7.51
CA LYS A 27 -11.64 -9.25 -8.31
C LYS A 27 -12.97 -9.78 -7.83
N ASP A 28 -13.66 -8.98 -7.02
CA ASP A 28 -14.97 -9.34 -6.48
C ASP A 28 -16.13 -8.94 -7.41
N GLY A 29 -15.86 -8.25 -8.52
CA GLY A 29 -16.87 -7.81 -9.49
C GLY A 29 -17.73 -6.64 -8.98
N SER A 30 -18.05 -6.60 -7.69
CA SER A 30 -18.63 -5.47 -6.97
C SER A 30 -17.59 -4.38 -6.71
N PHE A 31 -16.37 -4.81 -6.35
CA PHE A 31 -15.21 -3.93 -6.23
C PHE A 31 -14.29 -4.05 -7.45
N ALA A 32 -13.78 -2.91 -7.91
CA ALA A 32 -12.67 -2.88 -8.86
C ALA A 32 -11.46 -3.63 -8.27
N THR A 33 -10.62 -4.20 -9.13
CA THR A 33 -9.41 -4.94 -8.79
C THR A 33 -8.74 -4.44 -7.50
N TYR A 34 -8.53 -5.30 -6.51
CA TYR A 34 -7.92 -4.93 -5.23
C TYR A 34 -6.91 -5.99 -4.80
N LEU A 35 -6.08 -5.66 -3.81
CA LEU A 35 -5.14 -6.57 -3.18
C LEU A 35 -5.42 -6.57 -1.68
N THR A 36 -5.50 -7.76 -1.09
CA THR A 36 -5.50 -7.91 0.37
C THR A 36 -4.08 -7.92 0.88
N VAL A 37 -3.71 -6.94 1.70
CA VAL A 37 -2.39 -6.86 2.31
C VAL A 37 -2.45 -7.47 3.71
N HIS A 38 -2.08 -8.74 3.82
CA HIS A 38 -2.01 -9.41 5.12
C HIS A 38 -0.90 -8.78 5.98
N GLY A 39 -1.18 -8.55 7.26
CA GLY A 39 -0.23 -7.89 8.18
C GLY A 39 -0.10 -6.37 8.01
N SER A 40 -0.80 -5.76 7.04
CA SER A 40 -0.78 -4.31 6.84
C SER A 40 -1.24 -3.52 8.05
N ALA A 41 -2.19 -4.00 8.86
CA ALA A 41 -2.61 -3.27 10.05
C ALA A 41 -1.50 -3.12 11.10
N GLU A 42 -0.68 -4.14 11.31
CA GLU A 42 0.50 -4.03 12.17
C GLU A 42 1.56 -3.15 11.51
N LEU A 43 1.77 -3.34 10.20
CA LEU A 43 2.77 -2.61 9.43
C LEU A 43 2.47 -1.10 9.38
N LEU A 44 1.20 -0.74 9.23
CA LEU A 44 0.67 0.62 9.26
C LEU A 44 0.56 1.14 10.70
N GLY A 45 0.33 0.24 11.67
CA GLY A 45 0.06 0.59 13.07
C GLY A 45 -1.24 1.38 13.25
N THR A 46 -2.10 1.43 12.23
CA THR A 46 -3.35 2.19 12.24
C THR A 46 -4.49 1.38 11.64
N GLY A 47 -5.64 1.38 12.31
CA GLY A 47 -6.90 0.82 11.80
C GLY A 47 -7.70 1.78 10.93
N LYS A 48 -7.09 2.86 10.42
CA LYS A 48 -7.73 3.87 9.57
C LYS A 48 -7.26 3.74 8.12
N ALA A 49 -7.89 4.51 7.23
CA ALA A 49 -7.46 4.62 5.85
C ALA A 49 -6.12 5.39 5.78
N VAL A 50 -5.09 4.78 5.18
CA VAL A 50 -3.75 5.37 5.10
C VAL A 50 -3.34 5.50 3.64
N LYS A 51 -2.85 6.67 3.25
CA LYS A 51 -2.30 6.87 1.91
C LYS A 51 -0.90 6.28 1.86
N ILE A 52 -0.66 5.47 0.85
CA ILE A 52 0.65 4.91 0.58
C ILE A 52 1.10 5.20 -0.83
N THR A 53 2.41 5.29 -0.96
CA THR A 53 3.09 5.37 -2.24
C THR A 53 4.09 4.22 -2.31
N GLY A 54 4.18 3.61 -3.48
CA GLY A 54 5.01 2.44 -3.67
C GLY A 54 5.21 2.13 -5.15
N THR A 55 5.73 0.94 -5.42
CA THR A 55 5.74 0.35 -6.76
C THR A 55 5.05 -1.01 -6.74
N ILE A 56 4.36 -1.37 -7.82
CA ILE A 56 3.78 -2.70 -8.03
C ILE A 56 4.43 -3.24 -9.30
N ASP A 57 5.10 -4.39 -9.20
CA ASP A 57 5.82 -5.01 -10.33
C ASP A 57 6.82 -4.05 -11.00
N GLY A 58 7.35 -3.09 -10.22
CA GLY A 58 8.23 -2.01 -10.71
C GLY A 58 7.52 -0.74 -11.20
N HIS A 59 6.19 -0.69 -11.18
CA HIS A 59 5.43 0.50 -11.59
C HIS A 59 4.98 1.34 -10.39
N GLU A 60 5.32 2.63 -10.37
CA GLU A 60 4.93 3.54 -9.29
C GLU A 60 3.41 3.65 -9.14
N PHE A 61 2.95 3.63 -7.90
CA PHE A 61 1.54 3.80 -7.57
C PHE A 61 1.36 4.65 -6.32
N ALA A 62 0.21 5.31 -6.28
CA ALA A 62 -0.30 6.00 -5.10
C ALA A 62 -1.74 5.54 -4.87
N ALA A 63 -1.99 4.92 -3.72
CA ALA A 63 -3.32 4.42 -3.37
C ALA A 63 -3.56 4.53 -1.87
N THR A 64 -4.83 4.47 -1.48
CA THR A 64 -5.22 4.53 -0.07
C THR A 64 -5.61 3.13 0.38
N LEU A 65 -4.88 2.59 1.34
CA LEU A 65 -5.22 1.34 2.01
C LEU A 65 -6.45 1.58 2.85
N MET A 66 -7.52 0.86 2.54
CA MET A 66 -8.76 0.91 3.30
C MET A 66 -8.81 -0.26 4.28
N PRO A 67 -9.08 -0.04 5.58
CA PRO A 67 -9.22 -1.14 6.52
C PRO A 67 -10.42 -2.00 6.12
N SER A 68 -10.23 -3.32 6.02
CA SER A 68 -11.34 -4.26 5.78
C SER A 68 -12.30 -4.38 6.97
N GLY A 69 -11.93 -3.81 8.12
CA GLY A 69 -12.65 -3.95 9.39
C GLY A 69 -12.32 -5.24 10.16
N HIS A 70 -11.73 -6.24 9.51
CA HIS A 70 -11.39 -7.54 10.11
C HIS A 70 -9.90 -7.75 10.39
N GLY A 71 -9.03 -6.78 10.05
CA GLY A 71 -7.59 -6.89 10.28
C GLY A 71 -6.74 -6.46 9.09
N PRO A 72 -6.89 -7.04 7.89
CA PRO A 72 -6.11 -6.61 6.74
C PRO A 72 -6.66 -5.31 6.13
N HIS A 73 -5.83 -4.59 5.39
CA HIS A 73 -6.27 -3.51 4.53
C HIS A 73 -6.39 -3.98 3.08
N TRP A 74 -7.32 -3.36 2.37
CA TRP A 74 -7.51 -3.50 0.94
C TRP A 74 -6.82 -2.37 0.21
N LEU A 75 -6.00 -2.74 -0.76
CA LEU A 75 -5.34 -1.82 -1.67
C LEU A 75 -6.09 -1.84 -3.01
N PRO A 76 -6.89 -0.82 -3.33
CA PRO A 76 -7.55 -0.74 -4.62
C PRO A 76 -6.52 -0.51 -5.73
N LEU A 77 -6.49 -1.42 -6.71
CA LEU A 77 -5.69 -1.30 -7.92
C LEU A 77 -6.48 -0.56 -8.99
N ARG A 78 -6.00 0.61 -9.38
CA ARG A 78 -6.56 1.35 -10.52
C ARG A 78 -6.30 0.58 -11.81
N ALA A 79 -7.24 0.65 -12.75
CA ALA A 79 -7.08 0.06 -14.07
C ALA A 79 -5.80 0.53 -14.81
N ALA A 80 -5.33 1.76 -14.54
CA ALA A 80 -4.09 2.28 -15.08
C ALA A 80 -2.86 1.49 -14.61
N ILE A 81 -2.76 1.19 -13.31
CA ILE A 81 -1.65 0.41 -12.74
C ILE A 81 -1.70 -1.00 -13.32
N CYS A 82 -2.87 -1.62 -13.24
CA CYS A 82 -3.17 -2.94 -13.77
C CYS A 82 -2.78 -3.08 -15.26
N LYS A 83 -3.04 -2.05 -16.06
CA LYS A 83 -2.63 -1.98 -17.47
C LYS A 83 -1.13 -1.76 -17.64
N ALA A 84 -0.51 -0.96 -16.77
CA ALA A 84 0.92 -0.67 -16.80
C ALA A 84 1.77 -1.89 -16.43
N ILE A 85 1.36 -2.65 -15.42
CA ILE A 85 2.03 -3.90 -15.02
C ILE A 85 1.63 -5.08 -15.93
N GLY A 86 0.62 -4.90 -16.79
CA GLY A 86 0.09 -5.97 -17.64
C GLY A 86 -0.62 -7.11 -16.89
N LYS A 87 -0.75 -6.98 -15.57
CA LYS A 87 -1.34 -7.95 -14.64
C LYS A 87 -2.61 -7.38 -14.04
N GLY A 88 -3.68 -8.15 -14.12
CA GLY A 88 -5.02 -7.63 -13.91
C GLY A 88 -6.14 -8.64 -13.83
N ARG A 89 -5.76 -9.91 -13.95
CA ARG A 89 -6.68 -11.02 -13.79
C ARG A 89 -6.69 -11.43 -12.32
N GLY A 90 -7.86 -11.85 -11.85
CA GLY A 90 -7.97 -12.39 -10.50
C GLY A 90 -7.07 -13.61 -10.36
N GLY A 91 -6.33 -13.70 -9.26
CA GLY A 91 -5.36 -14.76 -8.98
C GLY A 91 -3.94 -14.48 -9.49
N GLU A 92 -3.67 -13.36 -10.16
CA GLU A 92 -2.30 -13.01 -10.54
C GLU A 92 -1.51 -12.46 -9.36
N GLU A 93 -0.35 -13.04 -9.09
CA GLU A 93 0.56 -12.56 -8.07
C GLU A 93 1.29 -11.30 -8.57
N VAL A 94 1.13 -10.23 -7.80
CA VAL A 94 1.84 -8.98 -8.02
C VAL A 94 2.69 -8.66 -6.82
N GLU A 95 3.89 -8.19 -7.11
CA GLU A 95 4.83 -7.79 -6.08
C GLU A 95 4.65 -6.31 -5.77
N VAL A 96 4.24 -6.02 -4.55
CA VAL A 96 4.02 -4.67 -4.06
C VAL A 96 5.20 -4.28 -3.20
N HIS A 97 5.87 -3.20 -3.58
CA HIS A 97 6.86 -2.54 -2.76
C HIS A 97 6.27 -1.24 -2.23
N LEU A 98 6.00 -1.20 -0.94
CA LEU A 98 5.71 0.04 -0.25
C LEU A 98 7.02 0.85 -0.22
N LEU A 99 6.94 2.16 -0.46
CA LEU A 99 8.08 3.07 -0.35
C LEU A 99 7.87 4.04 0.81
N GLY A 100 6.62 4.46 1.03
CA GLY A 100 6.27 5.35 2.12
C GLY A 100 4.78 5.42 2.36
N ARG A 101 4.42 5.92 3.53
CA ARG A 101 3.04 6.19 3.92
C ARG A 101 2.88 7.63 4.38
N THR A 102 1.71 8.20 4.14
CA THR A 102 1.30 9.51 4.67
C THR A 102 0.03 9.27 5.49
N THR A 103 0.15 9.45 6.80
CA THR A 103 -0.93 9.33 7.80
C THR A 103 -1.54 10.67 8.10
#